data_AF-A0A2W0F095-F1
#
_entry.id   AF-A0A2W0F095-F1
#
_cell.length_a   1.000
_cell.length_b   1.000
_cell.length_c   1.000
_cell.angle_alpha   90.00
_cell.angle_beta   90.00
_cell.angle_gamma   90.00
#
_symmetry.space_group_name_H-M   'P 1'
#
loop_
_entity.id
_entity.type
_entity.pdbx_description
1 polymer ?
#
loop_
_entity_poly.entity_id
_entity_poly.type
_entity_poly.pdbx_seq_one_letter_code
_entity_poly.pdbx_strand_id
1 'polypeptide(L)'
;MSETDDAQKTVVPAVAVTDIAEYRPHEEQIVRLETTYAKLVVDCSTSEGLANAKEVRVDIRDVRYALANTTKTALIPYQQKVKDAQARVNQVKEFGEALKDRVLAIEAPVDEAIKAEEKRAADAKAERERIEAERVEAIRAKITRFSSVAAAYASRSAADVANILQGVKESVILPEEYAEFEAEGTIARDNAIEQLETLQRSAVEREEAAAKLLAQQKELDELREKQRIADA
;
A
#
# COMPACT_ATOMS: atom_id res chain seq x y z
N MET A 1 -24.47 -13.27 94.69
CA MET A 1 -25.62 -12.44 94.28
C MET A 1 -25.47 -12.20 92.80
N SER A 2 -26.53 -12.52 92.05
CA SER A 2 -26.87 -12.04 90.70
C SER A 2 -25.86 -12.20 89.56
N GLU A 3 -26.24 -12.53 88.34
CA GLU A 3 -27.54 -12.86 87.75
C GLU A 3 -27.22 -13.56 86.43
N THR A 4 -28.06 -14.52 86.09
CA THR A 4 -28.24 -15.11 84.76
C THR A 4 -28.37 -14.01 83.71
N ASP A 5 -27.67 -14.11 82.59
CA ASP A 5 -28.20 -13.53 81.36
C ASP A 5 -27.98 -14.47 80.18
N ASP A 6 -29.08 -15.17 79.90
CA ASP A 6 -29.32 -16.15 78.87
C ASP A 6 -29.44 -15.41 77.54
N ALA A 7 -28.36 -15.36 76.77
CA ALA A 7 -28.41 -14.80 75.42
C ALA A 7 -29.00 -15.83 74.43
N GLN A 8 -30.25 -16.25 74.66
CA GLN A 8 -31.10 -16.81 73.62
C GLN A 8 -31.35 -15.71 72.59
N LYS A 9 -30.49 -15.67 71.58
CA LYS A 9 -30.71 -14.89 70.38
C LYS A 9 -31.89 -15.51 69.64
N THR A 10 -33.09 -15.00 69.92
CA THR A 10 -34.33 -15.32 69.19
C THR A 10 -34.12 -15.01 67.71
N VAL A 11 -33.88 -16.06 66.92
CA VAL A 11 -33.93 -15.99 65.46
C VAL A 11 -35.39 -15.89 65.10
N VAL A 12 -35.84 -14.67 64.79
CA VAL A 12 -37.18 -14.43 64.24
C VAL A 12 -37.15 -14.86 62.77
N PRO A 13 -38.04 -15.74 62.29
CA PRO A 13 -38.00 -16.22 60.92
C PRO A 13 -38.51 -15.12 59.98
N ALA A 14 -37.60 -14.43 59.31
CA ALA A 14 -37.93 -13.62 58.14
C ALA A 14 -37.96 -14.54 56.92
N VAL A 15 -39.13 -15.13 56.64
CA VAL A 15 -39.35 -15.96 55.45
C VAL A 15 -39.28 -15.07 54.21
N ALA A 16 -38.10 -14.99 53.58
CA ALA A 16 -38.02 -14.61 52.18
C ALA A 16 -38.34 -15.87 51.36
N VAL A 17 -39.60 -16.04 50.95
CA VAL A 17 -39.99 -17.10 50.01
C VAL A 17 -39.27 -16.85 48.69
N THR A 18 -38.42 -17.78 48.29
CA THR A 18 -37.71 -17.74 47.01
C THR A 18 -38.66 -18.10 45.86
N ASP A 19 -38.46 -17.46 44.70
CA ASP A 19 -39.09 -17.84 43.45
C ASP A 19 -38.41 -19.05 42.78
N ILE A 20 -37.26 -19.50 43.30
CA ILE A 20 -36.50 -20.64 42.80
C ILE A 20 -37.17 -21.95 43.24
N ALA A 21 -37.88 -22.58 42.31
CA ALA A 21 -38.72 -23.75 42.56
C ALA A 21 -37.97 -24.90 43.25
N GLU A 22 -36.69 -25.10 42.95
CA GLU A 22 -35.86 -26.15 43.51
C GLU A 22 -35.60 -26.02 45.02
N TYR A 23 -35.71 -24.81 45.57
CA TYR A 23 -35.48 -24.54 47.00
C TYR A 23 -36.76 -24.50 47.84
N ARG A 24 -37.93 -24.36 47.22
CA ARG A 24 -39.22 -24.28 47.93
C ARG A 24 -39.44 -25.41 48.95
N PRO A 25 -39.12 -26.69 48.67
CA PRO A 25 -39.26 -27.76 49.68
C PRO A 25 -38.30 -27.65 50.87
N HIS A 26 -37.17 -26.96 50.70
CA HIS A 26 -36.19 -26.76 51.77
C HIS A 26 -36.61 -25.64 52.72
N GLU A 27 -37.37 -24.65 52.24
CA GLU A 27 -37.91 -23.57 53.07
C GLU A 27 -38.81 -24.11 54.19
N GLU A 28 -39.70 -25.05 53.85
CA GLU A 28 -40.57 -25.72 54.83
C GLU A 28 -39.76 -26.54 55.85
N GLN A 29 -38.69 -27.22 55.40
CA GLN A 29 -37.80 -27.98 56.27
C GLN A 29 -37.00 -27.08 57.21
N ILE A 30 -36.55 -25.91 56.75
CA ILE A 30 -35.86 -24.93 57.57
C ILE A 30 -36.81 -24.37 58.63
N VAL A 31 -38.03 -23.96 58.26
CA VAL A 31 -39.03 -23.48 59.22
C VAL A 31 -39.36 -24.55 60.27
N ARG A 32 -39.43 -25.83 59.87
CA ARG A 32 -39.58 -26.96 60.80
C ARG A 32 -38.41 -27.03 61.79
N LEU A 33 -37.17 -26.99 61.28
CA LEU A 33 -35.96 -27.04 62.12
C LEU A 33 -35.91 -25.87 63.10
N GLU A 34 -36.19 -24.66 62.62
CA GLU A 34 -36.25 -23.44 63.44
C GLU A 34 -37.29 -23.59 64.53
N THR A 35 -38.52 -23.99 64.20
CA THR A 35 -39.60 -24.15 65.18
C THR A 35 -39.30 -25.24 66.21
N THR A 36 -38.75 -26.37 65.76
CA THR A 36 -38.50 -27.54 66.60
C THR A 36 -37.33 -27.33 67.56
N TYR A 37 -36.28 -26.63 67.11
CA TYR A 37 -35.03 -26.51 67.85
C TYR A 37 -34.75 -25.12 68.44
N ALA A 38 -35.58 -24.10 68.17
CA ALA A 38 -35.36 -22.70 68.63
C ALA A 38 -35.17 -22.53 70.14
N LYS A 39 -35.77 -23.40 70.96
CA LYS A 39 -35.71 -23.33 72.44
C LYS A 39 -35.08 -24.57 73.06
N LEU A 40 -34.50 -25.46 72.25
CA LEU A 40 -33.94 -26.70 72.75
C LEU A 40 -32.61 -26.44 73.47
N VAL A 41 -32.58 -26.68 74.78
CA VAL A 41 -31.36 -26.69 75.59
C VAL A 41 -30.90 -28.14 75.73
N VAL A 42 -29.67 -28.45 75.27
CA VAL A 42 -29.15 -29.83 75.30
C VAL A 42 -27.99 -29.94 76.30
N ASP A 43 -28.20 -30.67 77.39
CA ASP A 43 -27.15 -30.98 78.37
C ASP A 43 -26.32 -32.19 77.91
N CYS A 44 -25.20 -31.92 77.24
CA CYS A 44 -24.30 -32.94 76.71
C CYS A 44 -23.42 -33.62 77.78
N SER A 45 -23.53 -33.24 79.06
CA SER A 45 -22.79 -33.88 80.16
C SER A 45 -23.39 -35.24 80.56
N THR A 46 -24.64 -35.50 80.16
CA THR A 46 -25.33 -36.78 80.36
C THR A 46 -25.28 -37.64 79.09
N SER A 47 -25.30 -38.97 79.24
CA SER A 47 -25.29 -39.89 78.09
C SER A 47 -26.53 -39.74 77.20
N GLU A 48 -27.70 -39.47 77.80
CA GLU A 48 -28.95 -39.24 77.08
C GLU A 48 -28.96 -37.90 76.33
N GLY A 49 -28.52 -36.82 76.99
CA GLY A 49 -28.43 -35.51 76.35
C GLY A 49 -27.41 -35.48 75.21
N LEU A 50 -26.29 -36.19 75.33
CA LEU A 50 -25.33 -36.35 74.24
C LEU A 50 -25.89 -37.17 73.06
N ALA A 51 -26.74 -38.18 73.32
CA ALA A 51 -27.41 -38.93 72.25
C ALA A 51 -28.41 -38.03 71.49
N ASN A 52 -29.25 -37.31 72.22
CA ASN A 52 -30.22 -36.36 71.64
C ASN A 52 -29.52 -35.24 70.85
N ALA A 53 -28.40 -34.69 71.36
CA ALA A 53 -27.60 -33.68 70.65
C ALA A 53 -27.11 -34.18 69.27
N LYS A 54 -26.70 -35.45 69.19
CA LYS A 54 -26.20 -36.05 67.95
C LYS A 54 -27.31 -36.22 66.94
N GLU A 55 -28.51 -36.64 67.36
CA GLU A 55 -29.67 -36.78 66.47
C GLU A 55 -30.12 -35.43 65.90
N VAL A 56 -30.24 -34.40 66.75
CA VAL A 56 -30.54 -33.02 66.32
C VAL A 56 -29.52 -32.53 65.29
N ARG A 57 -28.23 -32.78 65.55
CA ARG A 57 -27.17 -32.40 64.61
C ARG A 57 -27.27 -33.14 63.28
N VAL A 58 -27.67 -34.42 63.28
CA VAL A 58 -27.89 -35.18 62.06
C VAL A 58 -29.03 -34.56 61.25
N ASP A 59 -30.18 -34.30 61.87
CA ASP A 59 -31.34 -33.72 61.17
C ASP A 59 -31.03 -32.35 60.53
N ILE A 60 -30.37 -31.45 61.27
CA ILE A 60 -29.92 -30.15 60.73
C ILE A 60 -28.93 -30.34 59.57
N ARG A 61 -28.01 -31.30 59.71
CA ARG A 61 -26.97 -31.54 58.71
C ARG A 61 -27.55 -32.14 57.43
N ASP A 62 -28.58 -32.97 57.54
CA ASP A 62 -29.23 -33.58 56.39
C ASP A 62 -29.91 -32.53 55.52
N VAL A 63 -30.63 -31.57 56.12
CA VAL A 63 -31.17 -30.41 55.37
C VAL A 63 -30.06 -29.57 54.74
N ARG A 64 -28.95 -29.32 55.46
CA ARG A 64 -27.79 -28.59 54.92
C ARG A 64 -27.15 -29.28 53.71
N TYR A 65 -27.01 -30.61 53.74
CA TYR A 65 -26.48 -31.35 52.60
C TYR A 65 -27.48 -31.43 51.45
N ALA A 66 -28.78 -31.52 51.73
CA ALA A 66 -29.82 -31.48 50.73
C ALA A 66 -29.80 -30.15 49.96
N LEU A 67 -29.61 -29.01 50.64
CA LEU A 67 -29.42 -27.70 50.01
C LEU A 67 -28.23 -27.68 49.05
N ALA A 68 -27.06 -28.14 49.50
CA ALA A 68 -25.85 -28.17 48.66
C ALA A 68 -26.01 -29.07 47.42
N ASN A 69 -26.68 -30.22 47.58
CA ASN A 69 -26.99 -31.13 46.49
C ASN A 69 -27.99 -30.51 45.51
N THR A 70 -29.01 -29.82 46.00
CA THR A 70 -29.95 -29.07 45.17
C THR A 70 -29.24 -28.00 44.35
N THR A 71 -28.34 -27.20 44.95
CA THR A 71 -27.55 -26.22 44.20
C THR A 71 -26.77 -26.89 43.07
N LYS A 72 -26.06 -27.97 43.39
CA LYS A 72 -25.22 -28.69 42.42
C LYS A 72 -26.06 -29.20 41.25
N THR A 73 -27.22 -29.80 41.53
CA THR A 73 -28.09 -30.39 40.51
C THR A 73 -28.80 -29.33 39.68
N ALA A 74 -29.31 -28.27 40.30
CA ALA A 74 -30.04 -27.19 39.62
C ALA A 74 -29.16 -26.45 38.60
N LEU A 75 -27.85 -26.33 38.85
CA LEU A 75 -26.92 -25.66 37.93
C LEU A 75 -26.53 -26.48 36.70
N ILE A 76 -26.66 -27.82 36.74
CA ILE A 76 -26.28 -28.72 35.63
C ILE A 76 -26.87 -28.28 34.29
N PRO A 77 -28.20 -28.08 34.13
CA PRO A 77 -28.77 -27.71 32.85
C PRO A 77 -28.26 -26.35 32.33
N TYR A 78 -28.01 -25.38 33.21
CA TYR A 78 -27.46 -24.08 32.82
C TYR A 78 -26.01 -24.18 32.37
N GLN A 79 -25.19 -24.92 33.12
CA GLN A 79 -23.79 -25.17 32.75
C GLN A 79 -23.69 -25.92 31.42
N GLN A 80 -24.59 -26.88 31.18
CA GLN A 80 -24.65 -27.60 29.90
C GLN A 80 -25.01 -26.66 28.76
N LYS A 81 -26.03 -25.81 28.92
CA LYS A 81 -26.39 -24.79 27.92
C LYS A 81 -25.24 -23.85 27.59
N VAL A 82 -24.47 -23.42 28.59
CA VAL A 82 -23.28 -22.57 28.37
C VAL A 82 -22.21 -23.31 27.57
N LYS A 83 -21.94 -24.59 27.89
CA LYS A 83 -20.99 -25.42 27.14
C LYS A 83 -21.43 -25.61 25.69
N ASP A 84 -22.70 -25.93 25.47
CA ASP A 84 -23.26 -26.15 24.13
C ASP A 84 -23.22 -24.86 23.29
N ALA A 85 -23.56 -23.72 23.90
CA ALA A 85 -23.45 -22.42 23.25
C ALA A 85 -22.01 -22.09 22.87
N GLN A 86 -21.05 -22.34 23.75
CA GLN A 86 -19.63 -22.11 23.46
C GLN A 86 -19.11 -23.02 22.33
N ALA A 87 -19.52 -24.30 22.34
CA ALA A 87 -19.19 -25.23 21.26
C ALA A 87 -19.75 -24.73 19.92
N ARG A 88 -20.98 -24.21 19.92
CA ARG A 88 -21.59 -23.64 18.71
C ARG A 88 -20.85 -22.40 18.21
N VAL A 89 -20.43 -21.51 19.10
CA VAL A 89 -19.62 -20.33 18.74
C VAL A 89 -18.33 -20.74 18.04
N ASN A 90 -17.63 -21.76 18.56
CA ASN A 90 -16.39 -22.24 17.96
C ASN A 90 -16.64 -22.81 16.55
N GLN A 91 -17.67 -23.65 16.40
CA GLN A 91 -18.05 -24.19 15.09
C GLN A 91 -18.34 -23.10 14.05
N VAL A 92 -19.06 -22.04 14.44
CA VAL A 92 -19.39 -20.94 13.53
C VAL A 92 -18.13 -20.20 13.08
N LYS A 93 -17.18 -19.94 14.00
CA LYS A 93 -15.92 -19.28 13.67
C LYS A 93 -15.07 -20.13 12.73
N GLU A 94 -14.86 -21.40 13.08
CA GLU A 94 -14.05 -22.34 12.28
C GLU A 94 -14.63 -22.51 10.87
N PHE A 95 -15.95 -22.68 10.77
CA PHE A 95 -16.61 -22.82 9.48
C PHE A 95 -16.53 -21.52 8.65
N GLY A 96 -16.66 -20.36 9.31
CA GLY A 96 -16.52 -19.06 8.65
C GLY A 96 -15.14 -18.85 8.05
N GLU A 97 -14.07 -19.12 8.79
CA GLU A 97 -12.70 -19.04 8.27
C GLU A 97 -12.47 -20.07 7.15
N ALA A 98 -12.96 -21.31 7.30
CA ALA A 98 -12.84 -22.32 6.24
C ALA A 98 -13.55 -21.91 4.93
N LEU A 99 -14.71 -21.23 5.02
CA LEU A 99 -15.38 -20.70 3.83
C LEU A 99 -14.60 -19.54 3.21
N LYS A 100 -14.06 -18.64 4.02
CA LYS A 100 -13.22 -17.53 3.57
C LYS A 100 -11.97 -18.03 2.84
N ASP A 101 -11.28 -19.02 3.39
CA ASP A 101 -10.10 -19.62 2.75
C ASP A 101 -10.45 -20.25 1.40
N ARG A 102 -11.61 -20.90 1.30
CA ARG A 102 -12.11 -21.45 0.03
C ARG A 102 -12.40 -20.37 -1.01
N VAL A 103 -12.94 -19.23 -0.59
CA VAL A 103 -13.18 -18.08 -1.50
C VAL A 103 -11.84 -17.50 -1.97
N LEU A 104 -10.88 -17.31 -1.06
CA LEU A 104 -9.55 -16.82 -1.40
C LEU A 104 -8.82 -17.74 -2.38
N ALA A 105 -8.95 -19.06 -2.23
CA ALA A 105 -8.37 -20.02 -3.16
C ALA A 105 -8.96 -19.93 -4.59
N ILE A 106 -10.20 -19.45 -4.73
CA ILE A 106 -10.84 -19.20 -6.02
C ILE A 106 -10.38 -17.86 -6.60
N GLU A 107 -10.25 -16.83 -5.76
CA GLU A 107 -9.87 -15.48 -6.16
C GLU A 107 -8.40 -15.38 -6.57
N ALA A 108 -7.49 -15.99 -5.80
CA ALA A 108 -6.04 -15.89 -5.99
C ALA A 108 -5.57 -16.13 -7.44
N PRO A 109 -5.95 -17.22 -8.13
CA PRO A 109 -5.51 -17.43 -9.51
C PRO A 109 -6.07 -16.39 -10.50
N VAL A 110 -7.24 -15.81 -10.22
CA VAL A 110 -7.84 -14.76 -11.06
C VAL A 110 -7.07 -13.45 -10.89
N ASP A 111 -6.77 -13.07 -9.64
CA ASP A 111 -5.95 -11.89 -9.33
C ASP A 111 -4.54 -12.00 -9.92
N GLU A 112 -3.90 -13.17 -9.81
CA GLU A 112 -2.60 -13.43 -10.44
C GLU A 112 -2.64 -13.31 -11.97
N ALA A 113 -3.68 -13.83 -12.61
CA ALA A 113 -3.86 -13.73 -14.06
C ALA A 113 -4.08 -12.29 -14.52
N ILE A 114 -4.88 -11.50 -13.77
CA ILE A 114 -5.09 -10.08 -14.05
C ILE A 114 -3.76 -9.32 -13.97
N LYS A 115 -3.01 -9.48 -12.88
CA LYS A 115 -1.71 -8.82 -12.70
C LYS A 115 -0.72 -9.18 -13.80
N ALA A 116 -0.71 -10.44 -14.24
CA ALA A 116 0.16 -10.88 -15.34
C ALA A 116 -0.22 -10.22 -16.68
N GLU A 117 -1.51 -10.08 -16.98
CA GLU A 117 -1.98 -9.39 -18.19
C GLU A 117 -1.68 -7.90 -18.13
N GLU A 118 -2.01 -7.23 -17.02
CA GLU A 118 -1.74 -5.80 -16.83
C GLU A 118 -0.26 -5.49 -17.02
N LYS A 119 0.61 -6.34 -16.47
CA LYS A 119 2.05 -6.22 -16.68
C LYS A 119 2.43 -6.39 -18.16
N ARG A 120 1.95 -7.42 -18.85
CA ARG A 120 2.24 -7.59 -20.29
C ARG A 120 1.75 -6.41 -21.13
N ALA A 121 0.55 -5.90 -20.83
CA ALA A 121 -0.01 -4.76 -21.55
C ALA A 121 0.82 -3.49 -21.30
N ALA A 122 1.25 -3.26 -20.06
CA ALA A 122 2.13 -2.16 -19.70
C ALA A 122 3.50 -2.26 -20.39
N ASP A 123 4.13 -3.45 -20.35
CA ASP A 123 5.42 -3.70 -21.00
C ASP A 123 5.33 -3.51 -22.52
N ALA A 124 4.27 -4.02 -23.15
CA ALA A 124 4.04 -3.86 -24.58
C ALA A 124 3.78 -2.39 -24.97
N LYS A 125 3.07 -1.64 -24.12
CA LYS A 125 2.85 -0.20 -24.32
C LYS A 125 4.16 0.57 -24.20
N ALA A 126 4.93 0.31 -23.14
CA ALA A 126 6.23 0.95 -22.92
C ALA A 126 7.20 0.68 -24.07
N GLU A 127 7.23 -0.55 -24.60
CA GLU A 127 8.05 -0.89 -25.76
C GLU A 127 7.62 -0.13 -27.02
N ARG A 128 6.31 -0.05 -27.29
CA ARG A 128 5.80 0.73 -28.43
C ARG A 128 6.13 2.21 -28.31
N GLU A 129 5.98 2.77 -27.11
CA GLU A 129 6.32 4.16 -26.83
C GLU A 129 7.83 4.41 -26.97
N ARG A 130 8.69 3.47 -26.55
CA ARG A 130 10.14 3.57 -26.75
C ARG A 130 10.51 3.55 -28.23
N ILE A 131 9.98 2.59 -29.00
CA ILE A 131 10.22 2.49 -30.44
C ILE A 131 9.76 3.76 -31.15
N GLU A 132 8.59 4.28 -30.77
CA GLU A 132 8.06 5.50 -31.34
C GLU A 132 8.88 6.73 -30.97
N ALA A 133 9.33 6.85 -29.72
CA ALA A 133 10.22 7.91 -29.29
C ALA A 133 11.57 7.86 -30.03
N GLU A 134 12.18 6.67 -30.15
CA GLU A 134 13.41 6.46 -30.93
C GLU A 134 13.22 6.85 -32.40
N ARG A 135 12.08 6.49 -33.00
CA ARG A 135 11.73 6.87 -34.39
C ARG A 135 11.64 8.39 -34.52
N VAL A 136 10.87 9.04 -33.65
CA VAL A 136 10.68 10.51 -33.66
C VAL A 136 12.01 11.23 -33.43
N GLU A 137 12.83 10.79 -32.46
CA GLU A 137 14.15 11.37 -32.21
C GLU A 137 15.09 11.22 -33.41
N ALA A 138 15.11 10.06 -34.07
CA ALA A 138 15.91 9.85 -35.27
C ALA A 138 15.52 10.81 -36.40
N ILE A 139 14.22 11.02 -36.61
CA ILE A 139 13.72 11.97 -37.62
C ILE A 139 14.09 13.41 -37.23
N ARG A 140 13.87 13.81 -35.96
CA ARG A 140 14.24 15.14 -35.47
C ARG A 140 15.74 15.41 -35.56
N ALA A 141 16.58 14.40 -35.33
CA ALA A 141 18.02 14.51 -35.50
C ALA A 141 18.39 14.78 -36.96
N LYS A 142 17.73 14.12 -37.94
CA LYS A 142 17.92 14.42 -39.37
C LYS A 142 17.54 15.87 -39.68
N ILE A 143 16.40 16.35 -39.19
CA ILE A 143 15.95 17.74 -39.39
C ILE A 143 16.94 18.74 -38.78
N THR A 144 17.43 18.45 -37.57
CA THR A 144 18.39 19.31 -36.85
C THR A 144 19.75 19.42 -37.57
N ARG A 145 20.13 18.43 -38.38
CA ARG A 145 21.35 18.52 -39.20
C ARG A 145 21.24 19.65 -40.24
N PHE A 146 20.07 19.85 -40.83
CA PHE A 146 19.86 20.97 -41.75
C PHE A 146 19.95 22.31 -41.02
N SER A 147 19.29 22.45 -39.85
CA SER A 147 19.30 23.73 -39.13
C SER A 147 20.68 24.11 -38.57
N SER A 148 21.58 23.15 -38.34
CA SER A 148 22.92 23.38 -37.80
C SER A 148 24.03 23.52 -38.85
N VAL A 149 23.77 23.16 -40.12
CA VAL A 149 24.82 23.07 -41.15
C VAL A 149 25.47 24.42 -41.45
N ALA A 150 24.70 25.51 -41.52
CA ALA A 150 25.23 26.83 -41.83
C ALA A 150 26.22 27.31 -40.76
N ALA A 151 25.88 27.10 -39.48
CA ALA A 151 26.76 27.44 -38.36
C ALA A 151 28.06 26.62 -38.39
N ALA A 152 27.99 25.32 -38.70
CA ALA A 152 29.17 24.45 -38.77
C ALA A 152 30.17 24.86 -39.87
N TYR A 153 29.71 25.55 -40.92
CA TYR A 153 30.52 25.98 -42.05
C TYR A 153 30.83 27.48 -42.07
N ALA A 154 30.39 28.27 -41.08
CA ALA A 154 30.49 29.73 -41.08
C ALA A 154 31.91 30.31 -41.28
N SER A 155 32.94 29.58 -40.83
CA SER A 155 34.35 29.98 -40.93
C SER A 155 35.13 29.24 -42.02
N ARG A 156 34.46 28.47 -42.87
CA ARG A 156 35.08 27.70 -43.97
C ARG A 156 35.25 28.54 -45.23
N SER A 157 35.99 27.99 -46.19
CA SER A 157 36.22 28.64 -47.48
C SER A 157 34.96 28.67 -48.33
N ALA A 158 34.89 29.59 -49.29
CA ALA A 158 33.78 29.67 -50.24
C ALA A 158 33.57 28.35 -51.00
N ALA A 159 34.66 27.66 -51.35
CA ALA A 159 34.62 26.37 -52.02
C ALA A 159 34.02 25.27 -51.12
N ASP A 160 34.41 25.21 -49.84
CA ASP A 160 33.85 24.26 -48.89
C ASP A 160 32.35 24.50 -48.65
N VAL A 161 31.94 25.76 -48.53
CA VAL A 161 30.53 26.14 -48.38
C VAL A 161 29.72 25.78 -49.64
N ALA A 162 30.29 25.99 -50.83
CA ALA A 162 29.66 25.60 -52.10
C ALA A 162 29.42 24.08 -52.19
N ASN A 163 30.42 23.30 -51.77
CA ASN A 163 30.34 21.84 -51.79
C ASN A 163 29.23 21.31 -50.86
N ILE A 164 29.14 21.82 -49.63
CA ILE A 164 28.08 21.39 -48.71
C ILE A 164 26.71 21.89 -49.15
N LEU A 165 26.60 23.11 -49.69
CA LEU A 165 25.37 23.64 -50.26
C LEU A 165 24.82 22.73 -51.35
N GLN A 166 25.67 22.26 -52.25
CA GLN A 166 25.25 21.33 -53.30
C GLN A 166 24.71 20.02 -52.70
N GLY A 167 25.39 19.46 -51.70
CA GLY A 167 24.90 18.27 -51.00
C GLY A 167 23.55 18.46 -50.32
N VAL A 168 23.30 19.64 -49.73
CA VAL A 168 22.00 19.97 -49.13
C VAL A 168 20.92 20.14 -50.20
N LYS A 169 21.23 20.74 -51.36
CA LYS A 169 20.28 20.86 -52.49
C LYS A 169 19.89 19.51 -53.09
N GLU A 170 20.84 18.57 -53.13
CA GLU A 170 20.61 17.22 -53.62
C GLU A 170 19.90 16.32 -52.60
N SER A 171 19.78 16.77 -51.35
CA SER A 171 19.08 16.01 -50.31
C SER A 171 17.57 15.97 -50.57
N VAL A 172 17.04 14.74 -50.69
CA VAL A 172 15.61 14.49 -50.89
C VAL A 172 14.94 14.20 -49.56
N ILE A 173 13.86 14.92 -49.27
CA ILE A 173 13.01 14.65 -48.11
C ILE A 173 11.91 13.68 -48.57
N LEU A 174 12.03 12.42 -48.16
CA LEU A 174 11.11 11.37 -48.57
C LEU A 174 10.04 11.12 -47.49
N PRO A 175 8.75 10.96 -47.86
CA PRO A 175 7.69 10.65 -46.92
C PRO A 175 7.97 9.39 -46.08
N GLU A 176 8.57 8.36 -46.66
CA GLU A 176 8.95 7.13 -45.97
C GLU A 176 10.05 7.32 -44.92
N GLU A 177 10.87 8.37 -45.03
CA GLU A 177 11.98 8.64 -44.11
C GLU A 177 11.64 9.64 -43.01
N TYR A 178 10.75 10.59 -43.30
CA TYR A 178 10.38 11.68 -42.40
C TYR A 178 8.95 11.58 -41.88
N ALA A 179 8.13 10.70 -42.47
CA ALA A 179 6.76 10.43 -42.07
C ALA A 179 5.96 11.72 -41.85
N GLU A 180 5.39 11.91 -40.66
CA GLU A 180 4.60 13.10 -40.34
C GLU A 180 5.42 14.41 -40.30
N PHE A 181 6.75 14.34 -40.29
CA PHE A 181 7.65 15.47 -40.24
C PHE A 181 8.23 15.85 -41.62
N GLU A 182 7.69 15.32 -42.73
CA GLU A 182 8.15 15.63 -44.09
C GLU A 182 8.14 17.14 -44.38
N ALA A 183 7.05 17.82 -44.00
CA ALA A 183 6.93 19.27 -44.18
C ALA A 183 7.99 20.03 -43.37
N GLU A 184 8.20 19.64 -42.10
CA GLU A 184 9.22 20.25 -41.24
C GLU A 184 10.64 20.03 -41.78
N GLY A 185 10.93 18.82 -42.28
CA GLY A 185 12.21 18.50 -42.91
C GLY A 185 12.45 19.30 -44.18
N THR A 186 11.42 19.49 -45.01
CA THR A 186 11.49 20.30 -46.23
C THR A 186 11.79 21.76 -45.89
N ILE A 187 11.06 22.34 -44.94
CA ILE A 187 11.29 23.71 -44.47
C ILE A 187 12.71 23.86 -43.91
N ALA A 188 13.18 22.92 -43.10
CA ALA A 188 14.51 22.97 -42.52
C ALA A 188 15.62 22.91 -43.58
N ARG A 189 15.47 22.06 -44.60
CA ARG A 189 16.40 21.98 -45.73
C ARG A 189 16.40 23.28 -46.54
N ASP A 190 15.23 23.81 -46.87
CA ASP A 190 15.12 25.00 -47.70
C ASP A 190 15.69 26.23 -46.99
N ASN A 191 15.45 26.38 -45.69
CA ASN A 191 16.11 27.40 -44.86
C ASN A 191 17.63 27.22 -44.80
N ALA A 192 18.12 25.98 -44.72
CA ALA A 192 19.55 25.70 -44.73
C ALA A 192 20.20 26.08 -46.07
N ILE A 193 19.52 25.85 -47.18
CA ILE A 193 19.95 26.28 -48.52
C ILE A 193 20.10 27.80 -48.55
N GLU A 194 19.09 28.56 -48.11
CA GLU A 194 19.13 30.02 -48.09
C GLU A 194 20.28 30.57 -47.22
N GLN A 195 20.49 29.99 -46.03
CA GLN A 195 21.56 30.37 -45.13
C GLN A 195 22.95 30.07 -45.72
N LEU A 196 23.12 28.88 -46.33
CA LEU A 196 24.37 28.48 -46.97
C LEU A 196 24.67 29.32 -48.22
N GLU A 197 23.67 29.71 -49.02
CA GLU A 197 23.83 30.62 -50.16
C GLU A 197 24.31 32.01 -49.71
N THR A 198 23.71 32.52 -48.62
CA THR A 198 24.13 33.78 -48.00
C THR A 198 25.57 33.69 -47.49
N LEU A 199 25.89 32.60 -46.80
CA LEU A 199 27.23 32.35 -46.26
C LEU A 199 28.28 32.20 -47.37
N GLN A 200 27.96 31.48 -48.44
CA GLN A 200 28.86 31.30 -49.59
C GLN A 200 29.21 32.65 -50.21
N ARG A 201 28.20 33.49 -50.44
CA ARG A 201 28.42 34.85 -50.98
C ARG A 201 29.35 35.67 -50.09
N SER A 202 29.09 35.67 -48.78
CA SER A 202 29.95 36.36 -47.82
C SER A 202 31.38 35.80 -47.80
N ALA A 203 31.54 34.47 -47.92
CA ALA A 203 32.87 33.85 -48.01
C ALA A 203 33.62 34.27 -49.27
N VAL A 204 32.97 34.29 -50.45
CA VAL A 204 33.56 34.77 -51.70
C VAL A 204 34.02 36.23 -51.55
N GLU A 205 33.16 37.11 -51.03
CA GLU A 205 33.49 38.52 -50.83
C GLU A 205 34.70 38.71 -49.91
N ARG A 206 34.78 37.94 -48.81
CA ARG A 206 35.94 37.98 -47.88
C ARG A 206 37.22 37.51 -48.56
N GLU A 207 37.16 36.43 -49.32
CA GLU A 207 38.32 35.85 -50.01
C GLU A 207 38.81 36.77 -51.13
N GLU A 208 37.91 37.35 -51.92
CA GLU A 208 38.26 38.33 -52.96
C GLU A 208 38.90 39.59 -52.36
N ALA A 209 38.36 40.09 -51.23
CA ALA A 209 38.94 41.23 -50.53
C ALA A 209 40.35 40.90 -49.99
N ALA A 210 40.54 39.70 -49.42
CA ALA A 210 41.85 39.24 -48.95
C ALA A 210 42.86 39.08 -50.11
N ALA A 211 42.42 38.56 -51.26
CA ALA A 211 43.26 38.42 -52.44
C ALA A 211 43.69 39.79 -53.02
N LYS A 212 42.75 40.75 -53.10
CA LYS A 212 43.06 42.13 -53.52
C LYS A 212 44.05 42.80 -52.57
N LEU A 213 43.84 42.66 -51.26
CA LEU A 213 44.75 43.21 -50.26
C LEU A 213 46.16 42.60 -50.38
N LEU A 214 46.26 41.29 -50.58
CA LEU A 214 47.54 40.60 -50.75
C LEU A 214 48.25 41.00 -52.06
N ALA A 215 47.50 41.23 -53.15
CA ALA A 215 48.05 41.75 -54.40
C ALA A 215 48.57 43.19 -54.23
N GLN A 216 47.81 44.06 -53.56
CA GLN A 216 48.23 45.43 -53.26
C GLN A 216 49.48 45.46 -52.36
N GLN A 217 49.58 44.56 -51.38
CA GLN A 217 50.77 44.43 -50.53
C GLN A 217 52.00 44.03 -51.35
N LYS A 218 51.87 43.04 -52.24
CA LYS A 218 52.97 42.63 -53.14
C LYS A 218 53.43 43.76 -54.04
N GLU A 219 52.50 44.48 -54.67
CA GLU A 219 52.82 45.62 -55.54
C GLU A 219 53.54 46.74 -54.77
N LEU A 220 53.09 47.03 -53.55
CA LEU A 220 53.74 48.02 -52.68
C LEU A 220 55.15 47.59 -52.28
N ASP A 221 55.34 46.31 -51.95
CA ASP A 221 56.65 45.78 -51.57
C ASP A 221 57.62 45.76 -52.77
N GLU A 222 57.14 45.44 -53.98
CA GLU A 222 57.94 45.55 -55.20
C GLU A 222 58.32 46.99 -55.53
N LEU A 223 57.42 47.96 -55.33
CA LEU A 223 57.71 49.38 -55.50
C LEU A 223 58.76 49.88 -54.49
N ARG A 224 58.64 49.46 -53.23
CA ARG A 224 59.62 49.79 -52.17
C ARG A 224 60.99 49.22 -52.48
N GLU A 225 61.05 47.98 -52.99
CA GLU A 225 62.32 47.37 -53.37
C GLU A 225 62.95 48.07 -54.59
N LYS A 226 62.15 48.42 -55.59
CA LYS A 226 62.62 49.22 -56.74
C LYS A 226 63.13 50.61 -56.30
N GLN A 227 62.46 51.28 -55.37
CA GLN A 227 62.93 52.54 -54.80
C GLN A 227 64.24 52.36 -54.02
N ARG A 228 64.35 51.30 -53.20
CA ARG A 228 65.57 50.98 -52.45
C ARG A 228 66.78 50.74 -53.36
N ILE A 229 66.57 50.14 -54.53
CA ILE A 229 67.63 49.92 -55.53
C ILE A 229 67.97 51.22 -56.27
N ALA A 230 67.01 52.12 -56.49
CA ALA A 230 67.24 53.40 -57.18
C ALA A 230 67.95 54.45 -56.30
N ASP A 231 67.76 54.38 -54.98
CA ASP A 231 68.36 55.30 -54.00
C ASP A 231 69.73 54.81 -53.45
N ALA A 232 70.26 53.68 -53.96
CA ALA A 232 71.55 53.08 -53.59
C ALA A 232 72.60 53.24 -54.69
#